data_AF-A0A354Z471-F1
#
_entry.id   AF-A0A354Z471-F1
#
_cell.length_a   1.000
_cell.length_b   1.000
_cell.length_c   1.000
_cell.angle_alpha   90.00
_cell.angle_beta   90.00
_cell.angle_gamma   90.00
#
_symmetry.space_group_name_H-M   'P 1'
#
loop_
_entity.id
_entity.type
_entity.pdbx_description
1 polymer ?
#
loop_
_entity_poly.entity_id
_entity_poly.type
_entity_poly.pdbx_seq_one_letter_code
_entity_poly.pdbx_strand_id
1 'polypeptide(L)'
;MASINLLARLGNLWRGFVSLWIADVEKNHPEIAYENAIRGMIERYTRLKSATAAIIRRRDEIDGRVKTARNTLERTNLDLETALSTNQDDLAMVLLQKKSALEQELADLAAEAEQSNADAEDAKSSLLAVQGEIGKLKAERDRMLAQMKSAQARLQIQAQLDGLSVEADVQALDRVREHIKTTVAEANLGKELRDTDLDVRLTKLRQDTGQVTARAQLEQLKRQRAAAQAEGGSGRQM
;
A
#
# COMPACT_ATOMS: atom_id res chain seq x y z
N MET A 1 10.82 -9.66 46.67
CA MET A 1 10.50 -8.56 45.72
C MET A 1 11.48 -8.51 44.54
N ALA A 2 11.66 -9.60 43.77
CA ALA A 2 12.60 -9.66 42.64
C ALA A 2 11.93 -9.83 41.26
N SER A 3 10.64 -10.17 41.21
CA SER A 3 9.90 -10.52 39.99
C SER A 3 9.53 -9.33 39.10
N ILE A 4 9.30 -8.14 39.67
CA ILE A 4 8.84 -6.95 38.92
C ILE A 4 9.92 -6.44 37.93
N ASN A 5 11.20 -6.72 38.21
CA ASN A 5 12.30 -6.24 37.37
C ASN A 5 12.58 -7.10 36.13
N LEU A 6 12.22 -8.39 36.13
CA LEU A 6 12.53 -9.26 34.99
C LEU A 6 11.62 -8.96 33.79
N LEU A 7 10.32 -8.77 34.03
CA LEU A 7 9.33 -8.40 33.01
C LEU A 7 9.61 -7.00 32.42
N ALA A 8 9.98 -6.04 33.27
CA ALA A 8 10.39 -4.70 32.82
C ALA A 8 11.68 -4.74 31.99
N ARG A 9 12.65 -5.57 32.38
CA ARG A 9 13.89 -5.78 31.62
C ARG A 9 13.64 -6.48 30.28
N LEU A 10 12.74 -7.47 30.23
CA LEU A 10 12.29 -8.10 28.97
C LEU A 10 11.59 -7.08 28.07
N GLY A 11 10.69 -6.25 28.62
CA GLY A 11 10.00 -5.21 27.86
C GLY A 11 10.95 -4.16 27.29
N ASN A 12 11.98 -3.77 28.04
CA ASN A 12 13.00 -2.83 27.60
C ASN A 12 13.97 -3.43 26.57
N LEU A 13 14.37 -4.70 26.72
CA LEU A 13 15.12 -5.46 25.71
C LEU A 13 14.34 -5.59 24.40
N TRP A 14 13.03 -5.82 24.50
CA TRP A 14 12.14 -5.94 23.35
C TRP A 14 11.96 -4.62 22.60
N ARG A 15 11.74 -3.49 23.32
CA ARG A 15 11.70 -2.15 22.70
C ARG A 15 13.01 -1.76 22.03
N GLY A 16 14.15 -2.05 22.66
CA GLY A 16 15.46 -1.77 22.07
C GLY A 16 15.74 -2.59 20.81
N PHE A 17 15.27 -3.84 20.76
CA PHE A 17 15.41 -4.69 19.58
C PHE A 17 14.55 -4.20 18.40
N VAL A 18 13.30 -3.80 18.67
CA VAL A 18 12.41 -3.23 17.64
C VAL A 18 12.98 -1.92 17.09
N SER A 19 13.56 -1.05 17.92
CA SER A 19 14.15 0.21 17.45
C SER A 19 15.40 0.02 16.61
N LEU A 20 16.25 -0.97 16.95
CA LEU A 20 17.47 -1.26 16.20
C LEU A 20 17.19 -1.82 14.80
N TRP A 21 16.07 -2.53 14.62
CA TRP A 21 15.75 -3.16 13.34
C TRP A 21 14.95 -2.27 12.38
N ILE A 22 14.14 -1.35 12.93
CA ILE A 22 13.50 -0.28 12.14
C ILE A 22 14.55 0.64 11.48
N ALA A 23 15.73 0.74 12.08
CA ALA A 23 16.80 1.60 11.57
C ALA A 23 17.53 1.05 10.33
N ASP A 24 17.42 -0.26 10.02
CA ASP A 24 18.33 -0.92 9.06
C ASP A 24 17.64 -1.77 7.98
N VAL A 25 16.32 -1.61 7.78
CA VAL A 25 15.62 -2.23 6.65
C VAL A 25 15.30 -1.19 5.57
N GLU A 26 16.02 -1.37 4.47
CA GLU A 26 15.86 -0.75 3.16
C GLU A 26 14.39 -0.43 2.83
N LYS A 27 14.15 0.85 2.51
CA LYS A 27 12.84 1.50 2.26
C LYS A 27 11.96 0.85 1.16
N ASN A 28 12.40 -0.23 0.53
CA ASN A 28 11.80 -0.77 -0.69
C ASN A 28 10.80 -1.92 -0.45
N HIS A 29 10.86 -2.64 0.68
CA HIS A 29 9.97 -3.78 0.96
C HIS A 29 9.53 -3.89 2.43
N PRO A 30 8.64 -2.99 2.92
CA PRO A 30 8.16 -3.02 4.31
C PRO A 30 7.40 -4.31 4.64
N GLU A 31 6.77 -4.96 3.67
CA GLU A 31 6.12 -6.27 3.85
C GLU A 31 7.09 -7.35 4.33
N ILE A 32 8.22 -7.49 3.64
CA ILE A 32 9.27 -8.46 3.97
C ILE A 32 9.84 -8.16 5.36
N ALA A 33 9.94 -6.88 5.71
CA ALA A 33 10.38 -6.44 7.03
C ALA A 33 9.48 -7.03 8.13
N TYR A 34 8.18 -6.73 8.07
CA TYR A 34 7.24 -7.22 9.06
C TYR A 34 7.14 -8.75 9.07
N GLU A 35 7.16 -9.40 7.92
CA GLU A 35 7.10 -10.86 7.84
C GLU A 35 8.29 -11.53 8.52
N ASN A 36 9.50 -11.02 8.29
CA ASN A 36 10.71 -11.53 8.95
C ASN A 36 10.67 -11.30 10.46
N ALA A 37 10.23 -10.12 10.90
CA ALA A 37 10.08 -9.82 12.34
C ALA A 37 9.04 -10.74 13.01
N ILE A 38 7.87 -10.92 12.38
CA ILE A 38 6.80 -11.81 12.87
C ILE A 38 7.30 -13.26 12.93
N ARG A 39 7.97 -13.74 11.88
CA ARG A 39 8.53 -15.10 11.84
C ARG A 39 9.52 -15.32 12.97
N GLY A 40 10.43 -14.37 13.18
CA GLY A 40 11.39 -14.41 14.29
C GLY A 40 10.72 -14.44 15.67
N MET A 41 9.63 -13.69 15.86
CA MET A 41 8.86 -13.75 17.11
C MET A 41 8.12 -15.08 17.29
N ILE A 42 7.55 -15.64 16.23
CA ILE A 42 6.86 -16.95 16.28
C ILE A 42 7.84 -18.08 16.65
N GLU A 43 9.06 -18.05 16.10
CA GLU A 43 10.08 -19.02 16.44
C GLU A 43 10.46 -18.94 17.93
N ARG A 44 10.69 -17.71 18.44
CA ARG A 44 10.99 -17.49 19.86
C ARG A 44 9.82 -17.89 20.77
N TYR A 45 8.59 -17.58 20.37
CA TYR A 45 7.38 -18.03 21.06
C TYR A 45 7.32 -19.56 21.16
N THR A 46 7.71 -20.27 20.11
CA THR A 46 7.74 -21.74 20.12
C THR A 46 8.77 -22.28 21.11
N ARG A 47 9.97 -21.67 21.17
CA ARG A 47 10.99 -22.00 22.17
C ARG A 47 10.51 -21.69 23.59
N LEU A 48 9.90 -20.52 23.80
CA LEU A 48 9.33 -20.12 25.09
C LEU A 48 8.21 -21.05 25.55
N LYS A 49 7.34 -21.50 24.63
CA LYS A 49 6.29 -22.48 24.91
C LYS A 49 6.87 -23.80 25.41
N SER A 50 7.95 -24.28 24.78
CA SER A 50 8.64 -25.50 25.22
C SER A 50 9.25 -25.35 26.63
N ALA A 51 9.95 -24.23 26.87
CA ALA A 51 10.52 -23.93 28.19
C ALA A 51 9.43 -23.81 29.28
N THR A 52 8.32 -23.14 28.97
CA THR A 52 7.16 -23.02 29.87
C THR A 52 6.56 -24.39 30.20
N ALA A 53 6.46 -25.29 29.21
CA ALA A 53 5.99 -26.65 29.44
C ALA A 53 6.93 -27.46 30.37
N ALA A 54 8.24 -27.27 30.25
CA ALA A 54 9.20 -27.90 31.16
C ALA A 54 9.03 -27.40 32.61
N ILE A 55 8.80 -26.09 32.80
CA ILE A 55 8.55 -25.51 34.13
C ILE A 55 7.25 -26.05 34.72
N ILE A 56 6.17 -26.12 33.93
CA ILE A 56 4.89 -26.68 34.36
C ILE A 56 5.03 -28.15 34.75
N ARG A 57 5.78 -28.94 33.97
CA ARG A 57 6.06 -30.35 34.31
C ARG A 57 6.78 -30.47 35.65
N ARG A 58 7.80 -29.64 35.89
CA ARG A 58 8.53 -29.65 37.17
C ARG A 58 7.59 -29.35 38.35
N ARG A 59 6.71 -28.36 38.22
CA ARG A 59 5.66 -28.08 39.22
C ARG A 59 4.79 -29.32 39.47
N ASP A 60 4.30 -29.95 38.41
CA ASP A 60 3.42 -31.12 38.52
C ASP A 60 4.14 -32.33 39.17
N GLU A 61 5.43 -32.51 38.89
CA GLU A 61 6.29 -33.52 39.54
C GLU A 61 6.44 -33.24 41.04
N ILE A 62 6.65 -31.99 41.44
CA ILE A 62 6.74 -31.59 42.86
C ILE A 62 5.40 -31.80 43.57
N ASP A 63 4.29 -31.41 42.96
CA ASP A 63 2.94 -31.66 43.49
C ASP A 63 2.69 -33.16 43.69
N GLY A 64 3.16 -34.00 42.75
CA GLY A 64 3.13 -35.46 42.87
C GLY A 64 3.93 -35.99 44.06
N ARG A 65 5.13 -35.44 44.29
CA ARG A 65 5.98 -35.77 45.45
C ARG A 65 5.33 -35.36 46.76
N VAL A 66 4.79 -34.14 46.85
CA VAL A 66 4.02 -33.66 48.02
C VAL A 66 2.87 -34.61 48.33
N LYS A 67 2.08 -34.99 47.31
CA LYS A 67 0.96 -35.91 47.50
C LYS A 67 1.40 -37.28 48.00
N THR A 68 2.51 -37.79 47.47
CA THR A 68 3.07 -39.10 47.87
C THR A 68 3.58 -39.08 49.31
N ALA A 69 4.32 -38.04 49.69
CA ALA A 69 4.84 -37.86 51.04
C ALA A 69 3.69 -37.70 52.05
N ARG A 70 2.64 -36.92 51.72
CA ARG A 70 1.43 -36.78 52.56
C ARG A 70 0.72 -38.11 52.79
N ASN A 71 0.49 -38.88 51.73
CA ASN A 71 -0.16 -40.19 51.85
C ASN A 71 0.68 -41.17 52.69
N THR A 72 2.01 -41.10 52.54
CA THR A 72 2.93 -41.94 53.33
C THR A 72 2.92 -41.53 54.81
N LEU A 73 2.87 -40.23 55.10
CA LEU A 73 2.75 -39.71 56.45
C LEU A 73 1.44 -40.15 57.10
N GLU A 74 0.32 -40.04 56.39
CA GLU A 74 -1.00 -40.48 56.87
C GLU A 74 -1.00 -41.97 57.24
N ARG A 75 -0.47 -42.84 56.35
CA ARG A 75 -0.30 -44.27 56.65
C ARG A 75 0.61 -44.51 57.86
N THR A 76 1.73 -43.80 57.93
CA THR A 76 2.67 -43.93 59.06
C THR A 76 2.02 -43.51 60.38
N ASN A 77 1.11 -42.53 60.37
CA ASN A 77 0.34 -42.15 61.56
C ASN A 77 -0.63 -43.26 62.00
N LEU A 78 -1.33 -43.91 61.07
CA LEU A 78 -2.22 -45.03 61.37
C LEU A 78 -1.45 -46.25 61.91
N ASP A 79 -0.31 -46.55 61.31
CA ASP A 79 0.58 -47.62 61.77
C ASP A 79 1.11 -47.31 63.18
N LEU A 80 1.47 -46.06 63.45
CA LEU A 80 1.95 -45.60 64.76
C LEU A 80 0.87 -45.74 65.83
N GLU A 81 -0.37 -45.34 65.54
CA GLU A 81 -1.51 -45.51 66.45
C GLU A 81 -1.77 -47.00 66.77
N THR A 82 -1.63 -47.87 65.77
CA THR A 82 -1.74 -49.32 65.94
C THR A 82 -0.61 -49.89 66.80
N ALA A 83 0.64 -49.46 66.59
CA ALA A 83 1.78 -49.88 67.40
C ALA A 83 1.62 -49.45 68.86
N LEU A 84 1.17 -48.22 69.10
CA LEU A 84 0.92 -47.70 70.45
C LEU A 84 -0.22 -48.44 71.16
N SER A 85 -1.35 -48.69 70.49
CA SER A 85 -2.48 -49.43 71.07
C SER A 85 -2.18 -50.90 71.35
N THR A 86 -1.19 -51.48 70.67
CA THR A 86 -0.72 -52.86 70.88
C THR A 86 0.54 -52.97 71.75
N ASN A 87 0.99 -51.87 72.36
CA ASN A 87 2.20 -51.79 73.21
C ASN A 87 3.48 -52.28 72.52
N GLN A 88 3.63 -52.03 71.22
CA GLN A 88 4.83 -52.35 70.45
C GLN A 88 5.79 -51.15 70.45
N ASP A 89 6.40 -50.86 71.60
CA ASP A 89 7.18 -49.63 71.83
C ASP A 89 8.37 -49.47 70.86
N ASP A 90 9.09 -50.56 70.57
CA ASP A 90 10.21 -50.53 69.61
C ASP A 90 9.75 -50.13 68.20
N LEU A 91 8.59 -50.64 67.76
CA LEU A 91 8.01 -50.30 66.46
C LEU A 91 7.49 -48.86 66.45
N ALA A 92 6.84 -48.43 67.54
CA ALA A 92 6.36 -47.06 67.69
C ALA A 92 7.52 -46.06 67.61
N MET A 93 8.68 -46.37 68.19
CA MET A 93 9.88 -45.52 68.12
C MET A 93 10.36 -45.33 66.68
N VAL A 94 10.46 -46.42 65.90
CA VAL A 94 10.88 -46.36 64.49
C VAL A 94 9.87 -45.58 63.64
N LEU A 95 8.57 -45.81 63.86
CA LEU A 95 7.50 -45.09 63.14
C LEU A 95 7.49 -43.59 63.49
N LEU A 96 7.80 -43.22 64.73
CA LEU A 96 7.92 -41.82 65.14
C LEU A 96 9.13 -41.13 64.45
N GLN A 97 10.26 -41.81 64.34
CA GLN A 97 11.42 -41.30 63.60
C GLN A 97 11.08 -41.10 62.11
N LYS A 98 10.41 -42.09 61.50
CA LYS A 98 9.96 -42.00 60.10
C LYS A 98 8.95 -40.86 59.90
N LYS A 99 8.02 -40.68 60.84
CA LYS A 99 7.07 -39.55 60.85
C LYS A 99 7.81 -38.22 60.85
N SER A 100 8.76 -38.04 61.76
CA SER A 100 9.56 -36.81 61.85
C SER A 100 10.32 -36.52 60.55
N ALA A 101 10.89 -37.55 59.90
CA ALA A 101 11.57 -37.40 58.62
C ALA A 101 10.61 -36.99 57.49
N LEU A 102 9.42 -37.59 57.43
CA LEU A 102 8.38 -37.25 56.44
C LEU A 102 7.82 -35.84 56.65
N GLU A 103 7.66 -35.40 57.90
CA GLU A 103 7.24 -34.03 58.22
C GLU A 103 8.28 -33.00 57.77
N GLN A 104 9.57 -33.29 57.96
CA GLN A 104 10.65 -32.45 57.43
C GLN A 104 10.67 -32.44 55.90
N GLU A 105 10.56 -33.61 55.25
CA GLU A 105 10.48 -33.70 53.79
C GLU A 105 9.29 -32.90 53.24
N LEU A 106 8.14 -32.95 53.91
CA LEU A 106 6.96 -32.18 53.52
C LEU A 106 7.15 -30.67 53.68
N ALA A 107 7.89 -30.22 54.69
CA ALA A 107 8.23 -28.81 54.85
C ALA A 107 9.12 -28.33 53.71
N ASP A 108 10.15 -29.11 53.34
CA ASP A 108 11.05 -28.79 52.22
C ASP A 108 10.30 -28.80 50.88
N LEU A 109 9.47 -29.82 50.64
CA LEU A 109 8.64 -29.93 49.44
C LEU A 109 7.60 -28.81 49.36
N ALA A 110 7.08 -28.32 50.48
CA ALA A 110 6.14 -27.19 50.49
C ALA A 110 6.82 -25.90 49.99
N ALA A 111 8.04 -25.63 50.44
CA ALA A 111 8.81 -24.49 49.95
C ALA A 111 9.16 -24.64 48.45
N GLU A 112 9.53 -25.86 48.00
CA GLU A 112 9.78 -26.12 46.58
C GLU A 112 8.51 -25.98 45.72
N ALA A 113 7.35 -26.41 46.24
CA ALA A 113 6.06 -26.29 45.59
C ALA A 113 5.65 -24.81 45.44
N GLU A 114 5.85 -23.99 46.46
CA GLU A 114 5.58 -22.55 46.37
C GLU A 114 6.43 -21.89 45.27
N GLN A 115 7.74 -22.15 45.26
CA GLN A 115 8.63 -21.59 44.26
C GLN A 115 8.29 -22.08 42.84
N SER A 116 8.05 -23.37 42.65
CA SER A 116 7.72 -23.91 41.32
C SER A 116 6.36 -23.44 40.80
N ASN A 117 5.40 -23.17 41.68
CA ASN A 117 4.14 -22.53 41.31
C ASN A 117 4.37 -21.10 40.83
N ALA A 118 5.16 -20.30 41.54
CA ALA A 118 5.50 -18.95 41.14
C ALA A 118 6.21 -18.93 39.77
N ASP A 119 7.21 -19.80 39.57
CA ASP A 119 7.95 -19.93 38.31
C ASP A 119 7.00 -20.30 37.14
N ALA A 120 6.03 -21.19 37.38
CA ALA A 120 5.07 -21.62 36.36
C ALA A 120 4.11 -20.50 35.96
N GLU A 121 3.62 -19.71 36.92
CA GLU A 121 2.75 -18.55 36.64
C GLU A 121 3.51 -17.44 35.92
N ASP A 122 4.74 -17.14 36.33
CA ASP A 122 5.59 -16.16 35.65
C ASP A 122 5.90 -16.57 34.20
N ALA A 123 6.18 -17.86 33.97
CA ALA A 123 6.40 -18.40 32.63
C ALA A 123 5.14 -18.31 31.74
N LYS A 124 3.96 -18.66 32.28
CA LYS A 124 2.67 -18.51 31.57
C LYS A 124 2.36 -17.06 31.22
N SER A 125 2.53 -16.14 32.18
CA SER A 125 2.34 -14.71 31.97
C SER A 125 3.26 -14.19 30.85
N SER A 126 4.54 -14.56 30.89
CA SER A 126 5.52 -14.19 29.87
C SER A 126 5.13 -14.73 28.49
N LEU A 127 4.65 -15.98 28.41
CA LEU A 127 4.19 -16.59 27.17
C LEU A 127 2.98 -15.86 26.57
N LEU A 128 2.00 -15.49 27.41
CA LEU A 128 0.82 -14.72 26.99
C LEU A 128 1.19 -13.30 26.54
N ALA A 129 2.13 -12.65 27.22
CA ALA A 129 2.63 -11.34 26.82
C ALA A 129 3.25 -11.39 25.42
N VAL A 130 4.11 -12.38 25.14
CA VAL A 130 4.71 -12.57 23.81
C VAL A 130 3.66 -12.88 22.75
N GLN A 131 2.65 -13.69 23.07
CA GLN A 131 1.52 -13.96 22.17
C GLN A 131 0.76 -12.66 21.82
N GLY A 132 0.52 -11.81 22.82
CA GLY A 132 -0.12 -10.51 22.63
C GLY A 132 0.70 -9.57 21.74
N GLU A 133 2.01 -9.49 21.95
CA GLU A 133 2.91 -8.68 21.11
C GLU A 133 2.97 -9.17 19.66
N ILE A 134 2.98 -10.49 19.42
CA ILE A 134 2.87 -11.06 18.07
C ILE A 134 1.55 -10.61 17.40
N GLY A 135 0.46 -10.61 18.15
CA GLY A 135 -0.84 -10.15 17.66
C GLY A 135 -0.82 -8.67 17.27
N LYS A 136 -0.26 -7.81 18.12
CA LYS A 136 -0.10 -6.38 17.85
C LYS A 136 0.75 -6.13 16.60
N LEU A 137 1.89 -6.82 16.48
CA LEU A 137 2.78 -6.67 15.33
C LEU A 137 2.11 -7.09 14.02
N LYS A 138 1.29 -8.15 14.03
CA LYS A 138 0.49 -8.56 12.87
C LYS A 138 -0.54 -7.49 12.48
N ALA A 139 -1.27 -6.94 13.45
CA ALA A 139 -2.24 -5.89 13.19
C ALA A 139 -1.59 -4.60 12.68
N GLU A 140 -0.41 -4.24 13.22
CA GLU A 140 0.39 -3.12 12.75
C GLU A 140 0.85 -3.33 11.29
N ARG A 141 1.38 -4.52 10.98
CA ARG A 141 1.74 -4.91 9.60
C ARG A 141 0.57 -4.71 8.65
N ASP A 142 -0.61 -5.25 8.98
CA ASP A 142 -1.79 -5.17 8.11
C ASP A 142 -2.20 -3.70 7.87
N ARG A 143 -2.21 -2.89 8.93
CA ARG A 143 -2.52 -1.45 8.86
C ARG A 143 -1.52 -0.71 7.98
N MET A 144 -0.22 -0.94 8.18
CA MET A 144 0.84 -0.25 7.44
C MET A 144 0.85 -0.64 5.96
N LEU A 145 0.62 -1.91 5.62
CA LEU A 145 0.51 -2.35 4.23
C LEU A 145 -0.73 -1.77 3.54
N ALA A 146 -1.86 -1.67 4.23
CA ALA A 146 -3.05 -1.02 3.69
C ALA A 146 -2.81 0.48 3.40
N GLN A 147 -2.12 1.17 4.32
CA GLN A 147 -1.73 2.57 4.13
C GLN A 147 -0.75 2.74 2.96
N MET A 148 0.24 1.85 2.84
CA MET A 148 1.19 1.85 1.72
C MET A 148 0.47 1.67 0.38
N LYS A 149 -0.41 0.67 0.26
CA LYS A 149 -1.22 0.45 -0.97
C LYS A 149 -2.08 1.67 -1.31
N SER A 150 -2.68 2.29 -0.31
CA SER A 150 -3.48 3.52 -0.50
C SER A 150 -2.62 4.68 -0.99
N ALA A 151 -1.40 4.85 -0.44
CA ALA A 151 -0.45 5.87 -0.89
C ALA A 151 0.04 5.61 -2.32
N GLN A 152 0.35 4.35 -2.66
CA GLN A 152 0.74 3.93 -4.02
C GLN A 152 -0.37 4.23 -5.04
N ALA A 153 -1.63 3.94 -4.71
CA ALA A 153 -2.77 4.27 -5.57
C ALA A 153 -2.90 5.78 -5.81
N ARG A 154 -2.70 6.62 -4.77
CA ARG A 154 -2.72 8.08 -4.91
C ARG A 154 -1.59 8.59 -5.81
N LEU A 155 -0.37 8.07 -5.64
CA LEU A 155 0.76 8.42 -6.49
C LEU A 155 0.53 8.00 -7.94
N GLN A 156 -0.07 6.83 -8.19
CA GLN A 156 -0.41 6.37 -9.52
C GLN A 156 -1.47 7.26 -10.18
N ILE A 157 -2.50 7.67 -9.44
CA ILE A 157 -3.51 8.63 -9.94
C ILE A 157 -2.84 9.96 -10.28
N GLN A 158 -1.98 10.48 -9.40
CA GLN A 158 -1.27 11.73 -9.65
C GLN A 158 -0.38 11.65 -10.90
N ALA A 159 0.38 10.57 -11.05
CA ALA A 159 1.22 10.35 -12.23
C ALA A 159 0.39 10.23 -13.53
N GLN A 160 -0.79 9.61 -13.48
CA GLN A 160 -1.71 9.57 -14.61
C GLN A 160 -2.29 10.95 -14.93
N LEU A 161 -2.66 11.74 -13.92
CA LEU A 161 -3.15 13.11 -14.10
C LEU A 161 -2.08 14.04 -14.67
N ASP A 162 -0.84 13.95 -14.18
CA ASP A 162 0.30 14.70 -14.70
C ASP A 162 0.60 14.30 -16.16
N GLY A 163 0.43 13.00 -16.49
CA GLY A 163 0.54 12.49 -17.86
C GLY A 163 -0.62 12.89 -18.79
N LEU A 164 -1.77 13.30 -18.24
CA LEU A 164 -2.96 13.80 -18.95
C LEU A 164 -2.96 15.34 -19.08
N SER A 165 -1.79 15.98 -19.02
CA SER A 165 -1.61 17.44 -19.12
C SER A 165 -2.53 18.09 -20.15
N VAL A 166 -3.50 18.85 -19.65
CA VAL A 166 -4.47 19.62 -20.42
C VAL A 166 -3.77 20.62 -21.35
N GLU A 167 -2.60 21.13 -20.99
CA GLU A 167 -1.78 21.99 -21.85
C GLU A 167 -1.34 21.33 -23.18
N ALA A 168 -1.00 20.03 -23.17
CA ALA A 168 -0.58 19.33 -24.39
C ALA A 168 -1.77 19.14 -25.34
N ASP A 169 -2.93 18.76 -24.80
CA ASP A 169 -4.16 18.58 -25.57
C ASP A 169 -4.72 19.92 -26.07
N VAL A 170 -4.66 20.98 -25.26
CA VAL A 170 -5.08 22.34 -25.67
C VAL A 170 -4.18 22.91 -26.76
N GLN A 171 -2.86 22.76 -26.65
CA GLN A 171 -1.93 23.21 -27.71
C GLN A 171 -2.11 22.43 -29.01
N ALA A 172 -2.41 21.12 -28.94
CA ALA A 172 -2.72 20.32 -30.12
C ALA A 172 -4.00 20.81 -30.80
N LEU A 173 -5.04 21.13 -30.03
CA LEU A 173 -6.30 21.64 -30.55
C LEU A 173 -6.18 23.05 -31.16
N ASP A 174 -5.34 23.93 -30.60
CA ASP A 174 -5.09 25.26 -31.18
C ASP A 174 -4.36 25.18 -32.52
N ARG A 175 -3.42 24.25 -32.70
CA ARG A 175 -2.76 24.01 -34.01
C ARG A 175 -3.74 23.48 -35.05
N VAL A 176 -4.65 22.60 -34.65
CA VAL A 176 -5.73 22.11 -35.53
C VAL A 176 -6.67 23.26 -35.91
N ARG A 177 -7.04 24.13 -34.96
CA ARG A 177 -7.88 25.30 -35.21
C ARG A 177 -7.24 26.28 -36.21
N GLU A 178 -5.94 26.53 -36.07
CA GLU A 178 -5.21 27.40 -36.99
C GLU A 178 -5.11 26.79 -38.40
N HIS A 179 -4.83 25.49 -38.50
CA HIS A 179 -4.80 24.80 -39.78
C HIS A 179 -6.17 24.86 -40.49
N ILE A 180 -7.27 24.61 -39.78
CA ILE A 180 -8.63 24.72 -40.33
C ILE A 180 -8.89 26.14 -40.85
N LYS A 181 -8.52 27.18 -40.10
CA LYS A 181 -8.67 28.57 -40.55
C LYS A 181 -7.89 28.84 -41.83
N THR A 182 -6.63 28.40 -41.91
CA THR A 182 -5.80 28.54 -43.10
C THR A 182 -6.40 27.81 -44.30
N THR A 183 -6.81 26.55 -44.14
CA THR A 183 -7.43 25.78 -45.22
C THR A 183 -8.74 26.41 -45.71
N VAL A 184 -9.56 26.94 -44.79
CA VAL A 184 -10.78 27.68 -45.17
C VAL A 184 -10.44 28.97 -45.91
N ALA A 185 -9.42 29.71 -45.46
CA ALA A 185 -8.95 30.92 -46.13
C ALA A 185 -8.41 30.62 -47.54
N GLU A 186 -7.63 29.55 -47.71
CA GLU A 186 -7.14 29.07 -49.01
C GLU A 186 -8.29 28.66 -49.95
N ALA A 187 -9.30 27.96 -49.43
CA ALA A 187 -10.48 27.57 -50.19
C ALA A 187 -11.30 28.79 -50.65
N ASN A 188 -11.47 29.80 -49.77
CA ASN A 188 -12.15 31.04 -50.10
C ASN A 188 -11.34 31.88 -51.10
N LEU A 189 -10.02 31.98 -50.93
CA LEU A 189 -9.13 32.65 -51.89
C LEU A 189 -9.19 31.97 -53.26
N GLY A 190 -9.19 30.64 -53.32
CA GLY A 190 -9.33 29.88 -54.56
C GLY A 190 -10.67 30.14 -55.25
N LYS A 191 -11.74 30.39 -54.49
CA LYS A 191 -13.04 30.81 -55.01
C LYS A 191 -12.99 32.24 -55.57
N GLU A 192 -12.45 33.20 -54.82
CA GLU A 192 -12.30 34.59 -55.26
C GLU A 192 -11.41 34.75 -56.50
N LEU A 193 -10.31 33.99 -56.58
CA LEU A 193 -9.43 33.99 -57.75
C LEU A 193 -10.13 33.40 -58.99
N ARG A 194 -10.92 32.33 -58.83
CA ARG A 194 -11.72 31.78 -59.93
C ARG A 194 -12.80 32.74 -60.40
N ASP A 195 -13.47 33.42 -59.47
CA ASP A 195 -14.47 34.44 -59.79
C ASP A 195 -13.81 35.62 -60.53
N THR A 196 -12.64 36.08 -60.07
CA THR A 196 -11.85 37.14 -60.73
C THR A 196 -11.38 36.73 -62.13
N ASP A 197 -10.87 35.50 -62.31
CA ASP A 197 -10.46 35.00 -63.62
C ASP A 197 -11.64 34.86 -64.59
N LEU A 198 -12.80 34.41 -64.10
CA LEU A 198 -14.03 34.40 -64.90
C LEU A 198 -14.43 35.82 -65.31
N ASP A 199 -14.39 36.78 -64.39
CA ASP A 199 -14.73 38.18 -64.67
C ASP A 199 -13.75 38.82 -65.66
N VAL A 200 -12.45 38.55 -65.55
CA VAL A 200 -11.44 39.01 -66.52
C VAL A 200 -11.69 38.40 -67.90
N ARG A 201 -12.01 37.09 -67.98
CA ARG A 201 -12.36 36.43 -69.24
C ARG A 201 -13.66 36.99 -69.84
N LEU A 202 -14.67 37.24 -69.02
CA LEU A 202 -15.95 37.82 -69.45
C LEU A 202 -15.76 39.26 -69.96
N THR A 203 -14.90 40.03 -69.30
CA THR A 203 -14.57 41.41 -69.70
C THR A 203 -13.80 41.43 -71.03
N LYS A 204 -12.81 40.55 -71.22
CA LYS A 204 -12.12 40.38 -72.52
C LYS A 204 -13.09 40.00 -73.63
N LEU A 205 -13.98 39.04 -73.40
CA LEU A 205 -15.00 38.64 -74.37
C LEU A 205 -15.90 39.81 -74.78
N ARG A 206 -16.32 40.63 -73.80
CA ARG A 206 -17.12 41.86 -74.05
C ARG A 206 -16.34 42.91 -74.83
N GLN A 207 -15.05 43.08 -74.57
CA GLN A 207 -14.18 43.99 -75.34
C GLN A 207 -14.01 43.50 -76.79
N ASP A 208 -13.79 42.20 -76.99
CA ASP A 208 -13.65 41.61 -78.32
C ASP A 208 -14.96 41.73 -79.13
N THR A 209 -16.11 41.46 -78.50
CA THR A 209 -17.42 41.66 -79.15
C THR A 209 -17.77 43.14 -79.37
N GLY A 210 -17.34 44.03 -78.49
CA GLY A 210 -17.48 45.49 -78.63
C GLY A 210 -16.67 46.06 -79.81
N GLN A 211 -15.49 45.52 -80.10
CA GLN A 211 -14.68 45.95 -81.26
C GLN A 211 -15.30 45.53 -82.60
N VAL A 212 -15.96 44.36 -82.65
CA VAL A 212 -16.63 43.89 -83.87
C VAL A 212 -17.84 44.78 -84.21
N THR A 213 -18.59 45.22 -83.19
CA THR A 213 -19.73 46.14 -83.38
C THR A 213 -19.29 47.55 -83.75
N ALA A 214 -18.22 48.08 -83.16
CA ALA A 214 -17.67 49.39 -83.51
C ALA A 214 -17.14 49.45 -84.95
N ARG A 215 -16.49 48.38 -85.44
CA ARG A 215 -16.04 48.29 -86.83
C ARG A 215 -17.20 48.22 -87.83
N ALA A 216 -18.26 47.47 -87.50
CA ALA A 216 -19.47 47.42 -88.32
C ALA A 216 -20.16 48.80 -88.43
N GLN A 217 -20.25 49.54 -87.32
CA GLN A 217 -20.85 50.89 -87.31
C GLN A 217 -20.01 51.94 -88.07
N LEU A 218 -18.68 51.85 -88.00
CA LEU A 218 -17.78 52.78 -88.68
C LEU A 218 -17.75 52.58 -90.20
N GLU A 219 -17.86 51.33 -90.67
CA GLU A 219 -18.11 51.02 -92.09
C GLU A 219 -19.43 51.65 -92.58
N GLN A 220 -20.49 51.55 -91.78
CA GLN A 220 -21.80 52.08 -92.14
C GLN A 220 -21.78 53.62 -92.25
N LEU A 221 -21.08 54.31 -91.33
CA LEU A 221 -20.88 55.76 -91.36
C LEU A 221 -20.01 56.22 -92.54
N LYS A 222 -18.97 55.46 -92.91
CA LYS A 222 -18.15 55.76 -94.09
C LYS A 222 -18.96 55.68 -95.39
N ARG A 223 -19.84 54.68 -95.51
CA ARG A 223 -20.75 54.57 -96.68
C ARG A 223 -21.69 55.76 -96.77
N GLN A 224 -22.21 56.25 -95.63
CA GLN A 224 -23.05 57.46 -95.60
C GLN A 224 -22.30 58.73 -96.01
N ARG A 225 -21.02 58.88 -95.61
CA ARG A 225 -20.21 60.04 -96.01
C ARG A 225 -19.80 60.03 -97.47
N ALA A 226 -19.50 58.86 -98.04
CA ALA A 226 -19.16 58.75 -99.46
C ALA A 226 -20.34 59.15 -100.36
N ALA A 227 -21.58 58.85 -99.95
CA ALA A 227 -22.78 59.31 -100.66
C ALA A 227 -22.94 60.84 -100.63
N ALA A 228 -22.58 61.50 -99.52
CA ALA A 228 -22.72 62.95 -99.38
C ALA A 228 -21.67 63.78 -100.14
N GLN A 229 -20.53 63.19 -100.54
CA GLN A 229 -19.43 63.90 -101.22
C GLN A 229 -19.52 63.87 -102.75
N ALA A 230 -20.43 63.09 -103.34
CA ALA A 230 -20.62 63.03 -104.79
C ALA A 230 -21.47 64.19 -105.36
N GLU A 231 -22.15 64.99 -104.53
CA GLU A 231 -23.12 66.00 -104.99
C GLU A 231 -22.59 67.46 -105.02
N GLY A 232 -21.33 67.74 -104.62
CA GLY A 232 -20.87 69.12 -104.37
C GLY A 232 -19.83 69.75 -105.33
N GLY A 233 -19.35 69.06 -106.37
CA GLY A 233 -18.11 69.46 -107.08
C GLY A 233 -18.23 70.22 -108.42
N SER A 234 -19.42 70.37 -108.99
CA SER A 234 -19.59 71.00 -110.32
C SER A 234 -19.97 72.49 -110.21
N GLY A 235 -18.96 73.38 -110.21
CA GLY A 235 -19.14 74.78 -110.64
C GLY A 235 -18.35 75.84 -109.86
N ARG A 236 -17.21 76.30 -110.41
CA ARG A 236 -16.80 77.73 -110.54
C ARG A 236 -15.32 77.89 -110.90
N GLN A 237 -15.10 78.72 -111.93
CA GLN A 237 -13.92 79.50 -112.37
C GLN A 237 -13.82 79.31 -113.91
N MET A 238 -14.23 80.21 -114.80
CA MET A 238 -13.97 81.67 -114.91
C MET A 238 -12.50 81.99 -114.67
#